data_AF-A0A383A0R5-F1
#
_entry.id   AF-A0A383A0R5-F1
#
_cell.length_a   1.000
_cell.length_b   1.000
_cell.length_c   1.000
_cell.angle_alpha   90.00
_cell.angle_beta   90.00
_cell.angle_gamma   90.00
#
_symmetry.space_group_name_H-M   'P 1'
#
loop_
_entity.id
_entity.type
_entity.pdbx_description
1 polymer ?
#
loop_
_entity_poly.entity_id
_entity_poly.type
_entity_poly.pdbx_seq_one_letter_code
_entity_poly.pdbx_strand_id
1 'polypeptide(L)'
;HLKRLQEGLDAINIVNPYDKKGWISIINELISYHQESNKQAIYLQISRGCDDDRKHTHGKLKPTVYMQSSPFKSPTKDDLLKGSDAITRDDIRWSQCDTKATSLLANIMFAQEAKNHGVEEVILIRNGIVTECSSSNLFLVKNNCIYTHPKGPYILPGITREIIINCAKYCDIEIKEITFNKDSLMDADEVWISSSTREVVPITRIDNSPINNGKVGETWSLIYDRYQAIKSINA
;
A
#
# COMPACT_ATOMS: atom_id res chain seq x y z
N HIS A 1 0.10 3.53 11.54
CA HIS A 1 0.98 4.41 10.74
C HIS A 1 2.22 4.86 11.51
N LEU A 2 2.12 5.59 12.63
CA LEU A 2 3.30 6.10 13.37
C LEU A 2 4.28 5.01 13.85
N LYS A 3 3.80 3.80 14.19
CA LYS A 3 4.68 2.66 14.49
C LYS A 3 5.59 2.31 13.30
N ARG A 4 5.02 2.22 12.08
CA ARG A 4 5.77 1.94 10.85
C ARG A 4 6.71 3.08 10.46
N LEU A 5 6.34 4.32 10.78
CA LEU A 5 7.26 5.46 10.65
C LEU A 5 8.49 5.25 11.53
N GLN A 6 8.31 4.90 12.81
CA GLN A 6 9.42 4.59 13.72
C GLN A 6 10.30 3.45 13.18
N GLU A 7 9.70 2.32 12.79
CA GLU A 7 10.42 1.16 12.22
C GLU A 7 11.25 1.57 10.99
N GLY A 8 10.69 2.40 10.10
CA GLY A 8 11.39 2.87 8.91
C GLY A 8 12.53 3.85 9.23
N LEU A 9 12.38 4.70 10.25
CA LEU A 9 13.45 5.59 10.73
C LEU A 9 14.60 4.81 11.36
N ASP A 10 14.27 3.81 12.18
CA ASP A 10 15.24 2.93 12.85
C ASP A 10 16.07 2.15 11.83
N ALA A 11 15.43 1.61 10.78
CA ALA A 11 16.10 0.85 9.71
C ALA A 11 17.21 1.64 8.99
N ILE A 12 17.10 2.97 8.94
CA ILE A 12 18.10 3.85 8.31
C ILE A 12 18.78 4.78 9.32
N ASN A 13 18.68 4.52 10.62
CA ASN A 13 19.34 5.31 11.67
C ASN A 13 19.01 6.82 11.63
N ILE A 14 17.74 7.19 11.43
CA ILE A 14 17.26 8.57 11.62
C ILE A 14 16.59 8.65 12.99
N VAL A 15 16.99 9.61 13.83
CA VAL A 15 16.33 9.83 15.13
C VAL A 15 14.93 10.35 14.90
N ASN A 16 13.92 9.74 15.53
CA ASN A 16 12.57 10.26 15.49
C ASN A 16 12.47 11.55 16.32
N PRO A 17 12.13 12.72 15.72
CA PRO A 17 12.13 14.00 16.44
C PRO A 17 10.99 14.13 17.46
N TYR A 18 9.94 13.31 17.37
CA TYR A 18 8.80 13.37 18.29
C TYR A 18 8.34 11.99 18.72
N ASP A 19 7.84 11.88 19.95
CA ASP A 19 7.17 10.67 20.41
C ASP A 19 5.75 10.57 19.83
N LYS A 20 5.04 9.49 20.18
CA LYS A 20 3.66 9.27 19.72
C LYS A 20 2.72 10.42 20.07
N LYS A 21 2.85 11.02 21.27
CA LYS A 21 1.96 12.10 21.72
C LYS A 21 2.23 13.38 20.94
N GLY A 22 3.50 13.72 20.75
CA GLY A 22 3.93 14.85 19.94
C GLY A 22 3.41 14.75 18.50
N TRP A 23 3.56 13.58 17.87
CA TRP A 23 3.02 13.37 16.53
C TRP A 23 1.50 13.53 16.45
N ILE A 24 0.75 12.96 17.40
CA ILE A 24 -0.71 13.13 17.43
C ILE A 24 -1.09 14.61 17.57
N SER A 25 -0.39 15.36 18.43
CA SER A 25 -0.62 16.79 18.59
C SER A 25 -0.42 17.57 17.29
N ILE A 26 0.72 17.35 16.61
CA ILE A 26 1.05 18.04 15.34
C ILE A 26 0.07 17.66 14.23
N ILE A 27 -0.33 16.39 14.14
CA ILE A 27 -1.31 15.93 13.15
C ILE A 27 -2.67 16.58 13.39
N ASN A 28 -3.13 16.65 14.64
CA ASN A 28 -4.41 17.28 14.97
C ASN A 28 -4.39 18.78 14.69
N GLU A 29 -3.28 19.46 14.99
CA GLU A 29 -3.09 20.87 14.64
C GLU A 29 -3.16 21.06 13.11
N LEU A 30 -2.46 20.24 12.33
CA LEU A 30 -2.50 20.30 10.87
C LEU A 30 -3.92 20.09 10.31
N ILE A 31 -4.66 19.11 10.85
CA ILE A 31 -6.05 18.82 10.46
C ILE A 31 -6.97 20.02 10.74
N SER A 32 -6.73 20.73 11.85
CA SER A 32 -7.56 21.87 12.29
C SER A 32 -7.55 23.06 11.32
N TYR A 33 -6.52 23.19 10.48
CA TYR A 33 -6.45 24.23 9.44
C TYR A 33 -7.37 23.96 8.25
N HIS A 34 -7.87 22.73 8.07
CA HIS A 34 -8.70 22.32 6.93
C HIS A 34 -10.14 21.99 7.35
N GLN A 35 -10.86 22.98 7.87
CA GLN A 35 -12.22 22.82 8.42
C GLN A 35 -13.28 22.48 7.36
N GLU A 36 -13.02 22.78 6.09
CA GLU A 36 -13.98 22.56 5.00
C GLU A 36 -14.08 21.10 4.55
N SER A 37 -13.14 20.23 4.95
CA SER A 37 -13.13 18.81 4.58
C SER A 37 -13.12 17.91 5.81
N ASN A 38 -14.17 17.10 5.93
CA ASN A 38 -14.32 16.09 6.98
C ASN A 38 -13.46 14.83 6.75
N LYS A 39 -12.81 14.70 5.59
CA LYS A 39 -11.96 13.56 5.22
C LYS A 39 -10.66 14.07 4.63
N GLN A 40 -9.55 13.72 5.26
CA GLN A 40 -8.24 14.24 4.90
C GLN A 40 -7.24 13.09 4.76
N ALA A 41 -6.31 13.23 3.82
CA ALA A 41 -5.12 12.38 3.72
C ALA A 41 -3.91 13.16 4.21
N ILE A 42 -3.17 12.59 5.15
CA ILE A 42 -1.95 13.19 5.70
C ILE A 42 -0.73 12.53 5.06
N TYR A 43 0.05 13.33 4.34
CA TYR A 43 1.42 12.98 3.96
C TYR A 43 2.37 13.42 5.07
N LEU A 44 3.26 12.53 5.49
CA LEU A 44 4.30 12.80 6.47
C LEU A 44 5.60 12.17 5.99
N GLN A 45 6.63 13.00 5.90
CA GLN A 45 7.97 12.62 5.50
C GLN A 45 8.99 13.17 6.51
N ILE A 46 9.99 12.38 6.81
CA ILE A 46 11.15 12.80 7.58
C ILE A 46 12.40 12.49 6.76
N SER A 47 13.24 13.50 6.56
CA SER A 47 14.58 13.31 6.01
C SER A 47 15.63 13.40 7.13
N ARG A 48 16.86 12.98 6.82
CA ARG A 48 17.96 13.01 7.79
C ARG A 48 18.33 14.43 8.23
N GLY A 49 17.98 15.44 7.43
CA GLY A 49 18.33 16.84 7.68
C GLY A 49 19.20 17.43 6.57
N CYS A 50 19.63 18.66 6.79
CA CYS A 50 20.63 19.35 5.97
C CYS A 50 22.02 19.13 6.57
N ASP A 51 22.99 18.79 5.72
CA ASP A 51 24.43 18.79 6.02
C ASP A 51 25.07 20.01 5.33
N ASP A 52 26.31 20.34 5.71
CA ASP A 52 27.00 21.55 5.22
C ASP A 52 27.69 21.34 3.85
N ASP A 53 27.88 20.09 3.43
CA ASP A 53 28.56 19.71 2.20
C ASP A 53 27.96 18.46 1.51
N ARG A 54 28.28 18.27 0.21
CA ARG A 54 27.84 17.11 -0.57
C ARG A 54 28.77 15.93 -0.33
N LYS A 55 28.31 14.96 0.46
CA LYS A 55 28.99 13.68 0.72
C LYS A 55 27.98 12.53 0.83
N HIS A 56 28.48 11.29 0.74
CA HIS A 56 27.67 10.06 0.85
C HIS A 56 27.68 9.45 2.25
N THR A 57 28.28 10.12 3.23
CA THR A 57 28.28 9.78 4.65
C THR A 57 27.54 10.85 5.44
N HIS A 58 27.16 10.56 6.68
CA HIS A 58 26.45 11.52 7.52
C HIS A 58 27.00 11.59 8.94
N GLY A 59 26.98 12.78 9.53
CA GLY A 59 27.19 12.99 10.96
C GLY A 59 25.87 12.96 11.74
N LYS A 60 25.86 13.61 12.90
CA LYS A 60 24.63 13.91 13.63
C LYS A 60 23.96 15.11 12.97
N LEU A 61 22.83 14.89 12.31
CA LEU A 61 22.04 15.94 11.65
C LEU A 61 20.68 16.08 12.35
N LYS A 62 20.08 17.28 12.25
CA LYS A 62 18.71 17.53 12.72
C LYS A 62 17.71 17.08 11.65
N PRO A 63 16.83 16.10 11.91
CA PRO A 63 15.85 15.65 10.93
C PRO A 63 14.95 16.78 10.45
N THR A 64 14.65 16.81 9.14
CA THR A 64 13.65 17.70 8.57
C THR A 64 12.33 16.97 8.47
N VAL A 65 11.27 17.58 9.00
CA VAL A 65 9.91 17.06 8.93
C VAL A 65 9.14 17.88 7.90
N TYR A 66 8.47 17.19 6.98
CA TYR A 66 7.51 17.77 6.07
C TYR A 66 6.18 17.03 6.21
N MET A 67 5.11 17.79 6.37
CA MET A 67 3.75 17.27 6.46
C MET A 67 2.80 18.09 5.60
N GLN A 68 1.84 17.42 4.99
CA GLN A 68 0.79 18.04 4.20
C GLN A 68 -0.53 17.33 4.50
N SER A 69 -1.59 18.12 4.67
CA SER A 69 -2.96 17.62 4.60
C SER A 69 -3.55 17.94 3.23
N SER A 70 -4.40 17.05 2.73
CA SER A 70 -5.17 17.29 1.51
C SER A 70 -6.57 16.68 1.64
N PRO A 71 -7.59 17.31 1.06
CA PRO A 71 -8.93 16.72 0.99
C PRO A 71 -8.86 15.32 0.38
N PHE A 72 -9.60 14.38 0.97
CA PHE A 72 -9.59 12.99 0.54
C PHE A 72 -10.99 12.49 0.25
N LYS A 73 -11.17 11.92 -0.95
CA LYS A 73 -12.39 11.24 -1.35
C LYS A 73 -12.13 9.74 -1.41
N SER A 74 -12.74 8.98 -0.52
CA SER A 74 -12.74 7.52 -0.61
C SER A 74 -13.36 7.05 -1.93
N PRO A 75 -12.84 5.98 -2.55
CA PRO A 75 -13.52 5.32 -3.65
C PRO A 75 -14.89 4.81 -3.18
N THR A 76 -15.87 4.83 -4.08
CA THR A 76 -17.20 4.26 -3.81
C THR A 76 -17.21 2.78 -4.16
N LYS A 77 -18.06 1.98 -3.50
CA LYS A 77 -18.20 0.57 -3.82
C LYS A 77 -18.64 0.37 -5.28
N ASP A 78 -19.56 1.20 -5.76
CA ASP A 78 -20.06 1.16 -7.13
C ASP A 78 -18.97 1.45 -8.17
N ASP A 79 -18.05 2.38 -7.88
CA ASP A 79 -16.90 2.62 -8.76
C ASP A 79 -15.95 1.43 -8.79
N LEU A 80 -15.69 0.81 -7.63
CA LEU A 80 -14.80 -0.35 -7.53
C LEU A 80 -15.38 -1.61 -8.19
N LEU A 81 -16.72 -1.78 -8.16
CA LEU A 81 -17.41 -2.90 -8.80
C LEU A 81 -17.25 -2.94 -10.32
N LYS A 82 -16.81 -1.84 -10.94
CA LYS A 82 -16.47 -1.79 -12.37
C LYS A 82 -15.20 -2.60 -12.70
N GLY A 83 -14.39 -2.94 -11.69
CA GLY A 83 -13.11 -3.60 -11.87
C GLY A 83 -12.01 -2.65 -12.33
N SER A 84 -10.78 -3.13 -12.29
CA SER A 84 -9.60 -2.38 -12.72
C SER A 84 -8.60 -3.30 -13.41
N ASP A 85 -7.79 -2.72 -14.29
CA ASP A 85 -6.79 -3.45 -15.04
C ASP A 85 -5.41 -3.28 -14.40
N ALA A 86 -4.54 -4.26 -14.56
CA ALA A 86 -3.13 -4.19 -14.20
C ALA A 86 -2.24 -4.81 -15.27
N ILE A 87 -0.94 -4.50 -15.20
CA ILE A 87 0.11 -5.14 -16.02
C ILE A 87 1.20 -5.71 -15.13
N THR A 88 1.95 -6.70 -15.62
CA THR A 88 3.07 -7.28 -14.87
C THR A 88 4.42 -6.76 -15.36
N ARG A 89 5.38 -6.55 -14.46
CA ARG A 89 6.77 -6.20 -14.79
C ARG A 89 7.76 -6.87 -13.84
N ASP A 90 9.00 -7.01 -14.30
CA ASP A 90 10.10 -7.44 -13.43
C ASP A 90 10.39 -6.38 -12.36
N ASP A 91 10.57 -6.82 -11.12
CA ASP A 91 10.82 -5.95 -9.98
C ASP A 91 12.28 -5.48 -9.94
N ILE A 92 12.52 -4.27 -10.46
CA ILE A 92 13.85 -3.62 -10.47
C ILE A 92 14.14 -2.83 -9.18
N ARG A 93 13.26 -2.86 -8.17
CA ARG A 93 13.47 -2.11 -6.92
C ARG A 93 14.60 -2.72 -6.10
N TRP A 94 15.12 -1.95 -5.15
CA TRP A 94 16.06 -2.44 -4.14
C TRP A 94 15.47 -3.56 -3.25
N SER A 95 16.32 -4.23 -2.46
CA SER A 95 15.92 -5.34 -1.57
C SER A 95 15.67 -4.88 -0.12
N GLN A 96 15.13 -3.67 0.07
CA GLN A 96 14.72 -3.12 1.38
C GLN A 96 13.34 -2.45 1.27
N CYS A 97 12.42 -3.09 0.54
CA CYS A 97 11.06 -2.60 0.30
C CYS A 97 10.18 -2.59 1.55
N ASP A 98 10.58 -3.31 2.60
CA ASP A 98 9.99 -3.27 3.93
C ASP A 98 10.19 -1.93 4.65
N THR A 99 11.18 -1.14 4.21
CA THR A 99 11.39 0.24 4.66
C THR A 99 10.68 1.23 3.73
N LYS A 100 9.70 1.98 4.28
CA LYS A 100 8.99 3.02 3.51
C LYS A 100 9.85 4.29 3.31
N ALA A 101 10.80 4.22 2.38
CA ALA A 101 11.70 5.31 2.04
C ALA A 101 11.17 6.20 0.89
N THR A 102 11.80 7.35 0.69
CA THR A 102 11.50 8.29 -0.41
C THR A 102 12.33 8.04 -1.67
N SER A 103 13.23 7.05 -1.66
CA SER A 103 13.97 6.58 -2.84
C SER A 103 13.07 5.79 -3.81
N LEU A 104 12.09 6.48 -4.39
CA LEU A 104 10.95 5.90 -5.12
C LEU A 104 11.12 5.89 -6.64
N LEU A 105 12.33 6.03 -7.20
CA LEU A 105 12.53 6.17 -8.64
C LEU A 105 11.88 5.02 -9.42
N ALA A 106 12.15 3.77 -9.06
CA ALA A 106 11.56 2.60 -9.70
C ALA A 106 10.03 2.56 -9.54
N ASN A 107 9.50 2.87 -8.35
CA ASN A 107 8.06 2.95 -8.10
C ASN A 107 7.39 4.00 -9.01
N ILE A 108 8.03 5.17 -9.18
CA ILE A 108 7.52 6.24 -10.05
C ILE A 108 7.54 5.82 -11.51
N MET A 109 8.59 5.13 -11.98
CA MET A 109 8.65 4.61 -13.34
C MET A 109 7.49 3.64 -13.60
N PHE A 110 7.20 2.72 -12.69
CA PHE A 110 6.07 1.81 -12.80
C PHE A 110 4.72 2.53 -12.74
N ALA A 111 4.54 3.48 -11.82
CA ALA A 111 3.29 4.26 -11.73
C ALA A 111 3.04 5.07 -13.02
N GLN A 112 4.10 5.64 -13.61
CA GLN A 112 4.00 6.33 -14.88
C GLN A 112 3.69 5.37 -16.04
N GLU A 113 4.24 4.16 -16.01
CA GLU A 113 3.91 3.13 -16.99
C GLU A 113 2.46 2.68 -16.90
N ALA A 114 1.94 2.43 -15.68
CA ALA A 114 0.53 2.12 -15.46
C ALA A 114 -0.38 3.21 -16.05
N LYS A 115 -0.07 4.48 -15.75
CA LYS A 115 -0.79 5.63 -16.32
C LYS A 115 -0.74 5.64 -17.85
N ASN A 116 0.42 5.39 -18.46
CA ASN A 116 0.56 5.39 -19.92
C ASN A 116 -0.24 4.27 -20.59
N HIS A 117 -0.43 3.14 -19.92
CA HIS A 117 -1.25 2.02 -20.40
C HIS A 117 -2.73 2.13 -20.00
N GLY A 118 -3.12 3.16 -19.25
CA GLY A 118 -4.48 3.33 -18.76
C GLY A 118 -4.91 2.24 -17.76
N VAL A 119 -3.96 1.65 -17.04
CA VAL A 119 -4.21 0.61 -16.03
C VAL A 119 -4.03 1.18 -14.63
N GLU A 120 -4.63 0.52 -13.64
CA GLU A 120 -4.62 0.96 -12.25
C GLU A 120 -3.24 0.77 -11.60
N GLU A 121 -2.52 -0.28 -12.00
CA GLU A 121 -1.29 -0.66 -11.31
C GLU A 121 -0.36 -1.59 -12.12
N VAL A 122 0.92 -1.60 -11.75
CA VAL A 122 1.92 -2.59 -12.18
C VAL A 122 2.16 -3.59 -11.05
N ILE A 123 1.91 -4.87 -11.32
CA ILE A 123 2.22 -6.01 -10.45
C ILE A 123 3.68 -6.42 -10.69
N LEU A 124 4.46 -6.54 -9.62
CA LEU A 124 5.91 -6.71 -9.68
C LEU A 124 6.32 -8.16 -9.41
N ILE A 125 7.19 -8.68 -10.27
CA ILE A 125 7.65 -10.08 -10.25
C ILE A 125 9.17 -10.09 -10.06
N ARG A 126 9.65 -10.80 -9.03
CA ARG A 126 11.08 -10.98 -8.76
C ARG A 126 11.42 -12.46 -8.80
N ASN A 127 12.33 -12.87 -9.68
CA ASN A 127 12.76 -14.27 -9.83
C ASN A 127 11.56 -15.23 -10.01
N GLY A 128 10.56 -14.84 -10.81
CA GLY A 128 9.35 -15.62 -11.05
C GLY A 128 8.31 -15.60 -9.91
N ILE A 129 8.59 -14.93 -8.79
CA ILE A 129 7.67 -14.78 -7.65
C ILE A 129 7.02 -13.40 -7.68
N VAL A 130 5.70 -13.37 -7.53
CA VAL A 130 4.94 -12.12 -7.41
C VAL A 130 5.18 -11.53 -6.02
N THR A 131 5.55 -10.25 -5.95
CA THR A 131 5.86 -9.55 -4.69
C THR A 131 4.70 -8.66 -4.25
N GLU A 132 4.68 -7.43 -4.74
CA GLU A 132 3.64 -6.43 -4.55
C GLU A 132 3.53 -5.58 -5.82
N CYS A 133 2.93 -4.40 -5.72
CA CYS A 133 2.78 -3.48 -6.83
C CYS A 133 3.68 -2.23 -6.72
N SER A 134 3.59 -1.28 -7.65
CA SER A 134 4.38 -0.05 -7.55
C SER A 134 4.11 0.74 -6.27
N SER A 135 2.87 0.73 -5.76
CA SER A 135 2.47 1.50 -4.57
C SER A 135 1.36 0.85 -3.72
N SER A 136 1.15 -0.46 -3.86
CA SER A 136 0.11 -1.23 -3.15
C SER A 136 0.57 -2.65 -2.87
N ASN A 137 -0.05 -3.31 -1.88
CA ASN A 137 0.11 -4.75 -1.68
C ASN A 137 -0.89 -5.52 -2.53
N LEU A 138 -0.56 -6.78 -2.87
CA LEU A 138 -1.38 -7.66 -3.70
C LEU A 138 -1.98 -8.81 -2.86
N PHE A 139 -3.20 -9.20 -3.21
CA PHE A 139 -3.89 -10.38 -2.75
C PHE A 139 -4.43 -11.15 -3.95
N LEU A 140 -4.47 -12.47 -3.87
CA LEU A 140 -5.24 -13.30 -4.78
C LEU A 140 -6.17 -14.22 -3.98
N VAL A 141 -7.26 -14.65 -4.58
CA VAL A 141 -8.17 -15.65 -4.03
C VAL A 141 -8.18 -16.86 -4.94
N LYS A 142 -8.10 -18.04 -4.34
CA LYS A 142 -8.30 -19.31 -5.04
C LYS A 142 -9.00 -20.30 -4.11
N ASN A 143 -10.08 -20.90 -4.57
CA ASN A 143 -10.87 -21.89 -3.82
C ASN A 143 -11.25 -21.40 -2.40
N ASN A 144 -11.80 -20.18 -2.31
CA ASN A 144 -12.22 -19.54 -1.05
C ASN A 144 -11.09 -19.34 -0.01
N CYS A 145 -9.83 -19.36 -0.43
CA CYS A 145 -8.68 -18.99 0.39
C CYS A 145 -8.00 -17.75 -0.18
N ILE A 146 -7.65 -16.80 0.69
CA ILE A 146 -6.91 -15.59 0.34
C ILE A 146 -5.41 -15.87 0.47
N TYR A 147 -4.62 -15.41 -0.48
CA TYR A 147 -3.16 -15.52 -0.49
C TYR A 147 -2.55 -14.13 -0.66
N THR A 148 -1.48 -13.86 0.09
CA THR A 148 -0.68 -12.64 -0.06
C THR A 148 0.78 -12.93 0.26
N HIS A 149 1.71 -12.22 -0.38
CA HIS A 149 3.14 -12.44 -0.18
C HIS A 149 3.52 -12.25 1.31
N PRO A 150 4.39 -13.09 1.90
CA PRO A 150 4.84 -12.93 3.28
C PRO A 150 5.61 -11.63 3.47
N LYS A 151 5.60 -11.09 4.70
CA LYS A 151 6.46 -9.94 5.04
C LYS A 151 7.93 -10.31 4.85
N GLY A 152 8.71 -9.34 4.40
CA GLY A 152 10.13 -9.49 4.16
C GLY A 152 10.67 -8.36 3.29
N PRO A 153 11.95 -8.42 2.89
CA PRO A 153 12.65 -7.32 2.24
C PRO A 153 12.10 -6.91 0.86
N TYR A 154 11.17 -7.68 0.29
CA TYR A 154 10.66 -7.47 -1.07
C TYR A 154 9.26 -6.85 -1.13
N ILE A 155 8.60 -6.68 0.01
CA ILE A 155 7.28 -6.01 0.08
C ILE A 155 7.23 -5.03 1.23
N LEU A 156 6.41 -3.99 1.10
CA LEU A 156 6.11 -3.10 2.21
C LEU A 156 5.04 -3.72 3.12
N PRO A 157 5.22 -3.77 4.46
CA PRO A 157 4.16 -4.17 5.38
C PRO A 157 3.05 -3.10 5.42
N GLY A 158 2.10 -3.18 4.50
CA GLY A 158 0.97 -2.26 4.38
C GLY A 158 0.07 -2.26 5.61
N ILE A 159 -0.34 -1.08 6.09
CA ILE A 159 -1.33 -1.00 7.17
C ILE A 159 -2.68 -1.52 6.70
N THR A 160 -3.11 -1.15 5.48
CA THR A 160 -4.35 -1.67 4.87
C THR A 160 -4.29 -3.19 4.69
N ARG A 161 -3.14 -3.73 4.27
CA ARG A 161 -2.88 -5.18 4.18
C ARG A 161 -3.15 -5.88 5.52
N GLU A 162 -2.60 -5.38 6.62
CA GLU A 162 -2.83 -5.94 7.95
C GLU A 162 -4.31 -5.89 8.37
N ILE A 163 -5.01 -4.80 8.04
CA ILE A 163 -6.44 -4.69 8.33
C ILE A 163 -7.22 -5.73 7.52
N ILE A 164 -6.91 -5.92 6.23
CA ILE A 164 -7.54 -6.95 5.39
C ILE A 164 -7.31 -8.35 5.95
N ILE A 165 -6.09 -8.65 6.42
CA ILE A 165 -5.81 -9.94 7.07
C ILE A 165 -6.70 -10.15 8.30
N ASN A 166 -6.94 -9.11 9.09
CA ASN A 166 -7.85 -9.18 10.23
C ASN A 166 -9.32 -9.27 9.81
N CYS A 167 -9.71 -8.62 8.70
CA CYS A 167 -11.05 -8.79 8.11
C CYS A 167 -11.29 -10.24 7.71
N ALA A 168 -10.34 -10.87 7.00
CA ALA A 168 -10.44 -12.26 6.57
C ALA A 168 -10.62 -13.21 7.77
N LYS A 169 -9.78 -13.05 8.81
CA LYS A 169 -9.90 -13.83 10.06
C LYS A 169 -11.25 -13.64 10.75
N TYR A 170 -11.79 -12.42 10.75
CA TYR A 170 -13.09 -12.14 11.35
C TYR A 170 -14.25 -12.76 10.55
N CYS A 171 -14.13 -12.83 9.24
CA CYS A 171 -15.11 -13.41 8.34
C CYS A 171 -14.95 -14.93 8.18
N ASP A 172 -14.11 -15.58 9.00
CA ASP A 172 -13.77 -17.01 8.91
C ASP A 172 -13.28 -17.45 7.51
N ILE A 173 -12.62 -16.54 6.78
CA ILE A 173 -11.98 -16.85 5.49
C ILE A 173 -10.52 -17.22 5.76
N GLU A 174 -10.10 -18.37 5.22
CA GLU A 174 -8.71 -18.80 5.30
C GLU A 174 -7.81 -17.80 4.58
N ILE A 175 -6.72 -17.38 5.24
CA ILE A 175 -5.71 -16.51 4.66
C ILE A 175 -4.31 -17.03 4.90
N LYS A 176 -3.51 -17.10 3.83
CA LYS A 176 -2.15 -17.63 3.82
C LYS A 176 -1.16 -16.56 3.36
N GLU A 177 -0.17 -16.29 4.20
CA GLU A 177 0.96 -15.43 3.88
C GLU A 177 2.08 -16.25 3.22
N ILE A 178 1.91 -16.59 1.93
CA ILE A 178 2.84 -17.44 1.16
C ILE A 178 3.17 -16.79 -0.20
N THR A 179 4.30 -17.18 -0.76
CA THR A 179 4.72 -16.75 -2.10
C THR A 179 3.93 -17.50 -3.19
N PHE A 180 3.68 -16.83 -4.31
CA PHE A 180 3.05 -17.42 -5.50
C PHE A 180 3.69 -16.85 -6.77
N ASN A 181 3.61 -17.61 -7.86
CA ASN A 181 4.18 -17.23 -9.15
C ASN A 181 3.13 -16.56 -10.06
N LYS A 182 3.55 -16.14 -11.25
CA LYS A 182 2.65 -15.52 -12.24
C LYS A 182 1.53 -16.47 -12.68
N ASP A 183 1.81 -17.75 -12.85
CA ASP A 183 0.77 -18.71 -13.28
C ASP A 183 -0.36 -18.82 -12.25
N SER A 184 0.00 -18.87 -10.96
CA SER A 184 -0.97 -18.88 -9.85
C SER A 184 -1.77 -17.57 -9.79
N LEU A 185 -1.15 -16.44 -10.12
CA LEU A 185 -1.84 -15.15 -10.22
C LEU A 185 -2.85 -15.14 -11.37
N MET A 186 -2.49 -15.69 -12.52
CA MET A 186 -3.37 -15.76 -13.70
C MET A 186 -4.49 -16.78 -13.55
N ASP A 187 -4.30 -17.83 -12.75
CA ASP A 187 -5.32 -18.84 -12.42
C ASP A 187 -6.21 -18.44 -11.22
N ALA A 188 -6.02 -17.25 -10.63
CA ALA A 188 -6.79 -16.83 -9.46
C ALA A 188 -8.29 -16.62 -9.78
N ASP A 189 -9.15 -16.92 -8.78
CA ASP A 189 -10.59 -16.64 -8.84
C ASP A 189 -10.86 -15.15 -8.60
N GLU A 190 -10.01 -14.46 -7.83
CA GLU A 190 -10.04 -13.00 -7.67
C GLU A 190 -8.63 -12.45 -7.44
N VAL A 191 -8.37 -11.20 -7.82
CA VAL A 191 -7.11 -10.50 -7.52
C VAL A 191 -7.44 -9.11 -7.01
N TRP A 192 -6.81 -8.65 -5.93
CA TRP A 192 -7.02 -7.33 -5.36
C TRP A 192 -5.71 -6.64 -5.01
N ILE A 193 -5.72 -5.32 -5.02
CA ILE A 193 -4.64 -4.51 -4.48
C ILE A 193 -5.13 -3.69 -3.29
N SER A 194 -4.21 -3.31 -2.40
CA SER A 194 -4.55 -2.47 -1.25
C SER A 194 -3.54 -1.36 -0.97
N SER A 195 -4.06 -0.18 -0.62
CA SER A 195 -3.28 0.95 -0.14
C SER A 195 -4.12 1.83 0.78
N SER A 196 -3.50 2.79 1.47
CA SER A 196 -4.23 3.66 2.39
C SER A 196 -5.25 4.57 1.70
N THR A 197 -4.96 5.00 0.47
CA THR A 197 -5.81 5.93 -0.29
C THR A 197 -6.75 5.23 -1.27
N ARG A 198 -6.38 4.04 -1.76
CA ARG A 198 -7.19 3.26 -2.68
C ARG A 198 -8.01 2.17 -2.00
N GLU A 199 -7.75 1.91 -0.73
CA GLU A 199 -8.48 0.96 0.09
C GLU A 199 -8.30 -0.48 -0.42
N VAL A 200 -9.34 -1.13 -0.97
CA VAL A 200 -9.28 -2.49 -1.53
C VAL A 200 -9.83 -2.47 -2.95
N VAL A 201 -8.94 -2.48 -3.95
CA VAL A 201 -9.31 -2.35 -5.37
C VAL A 201 -9.28 -3.72 -6.05
N PRO A 202 -10.37 -4.16 -6.70
CA PRO A 202 -10.37 -5.41 -7.43
C PRO A 202 -9.69 -5.25 -8.80
N ILE A 203 -8.83 -6.19 -9.15
CA ILE A 203 -8.18 -6.32 -10.45
C ILE A 203 -8.86 -7.42 -11.25
N THR A 204 -9.52 -7.05 -12.34
CA THR A 204 -10.32 -7.97 -13.17
C THR A 204 -9.64 -8.29 -14.51
N ARG A 205 -8.52 -7.64 -14.83
CA ARG A 205 -7.69 -7.95 -16.00
C ARG A 205 -6.21 -7.75 -15.69
N ILE A 206 -5.38 -8.70 -16.10
CA ILE A 206 -3.92 -8.64 -15.95
C ILE A 206 -3.29 -8.94 -17.31
N ASP A 207 -2.40 -8.06 -17.80
CA ASP A 207 -1.75 -8.21 -19.11
C ASP A 207 -2.77 -8.48 -20.24
N ASN A 208 -3.87 -7.73 -20.25
CA ASN A 208 -5.01 -7.89 -21.17
C ASN A 208 -5.78 -9.21 -21.06
N SER A 209 -5.44 -10.08 -20.11
CA SER A 209 -6.14 -11.34 -19.86
C SER A 209 -7.11 -11.20 -18.69
N PRO A 210 -8.39 -11.59 -18.85
CA PRO A 210 -9.39 -11.44 -17.79
C PRO A 210 -9.10 -12.37 -16.61
N ILE A 211 -9.25 -11.86 -15.40
CA ILE A 211 -9.38 -12.64 -14.16
C ILE A 211 -10.87 -12.79 -13.88
N ASN A 212 -11.33 -14.00 -13.53
CA ASN A 212 -12.74 -14.27 -13.22
C ASN A 212 -13.73 -13.78 -14.30
N ASN A 213 -13.42 -14.02 -15.58
CA ASN A 213 -14.21 -13.52 -16.70
C ASN A 213 -14.42 -11.99 -16.69
N GLY A 214 -13.50 -11.23 -16.10
CA GLY A 214 -13.55 -9.77 -15.99
C GLY A 214 -14.48 -9.26 -14.88
N LYS A 215 -14.93 -10.12 -13.96
CA LYS A 215 -15.90 -9.75 -12.91
C LYS A 215 -15.25 -9.68 -11.53
N VAL A 216 -15.69 -8.71 -10.74
CA VAL A 216 -15.37 -8.63 -9.32
C VAL A 216 -16.07 -9.78 -8.59
N GLY A 217 -15.34 -10.50 -7.74
CA GLY A 217 -15.88 -11.66 -7.02
C GLY A 217 -16.52 -11.32 -5.68
N GLU A 218 -17.17 -12.32 -5.08
CA GLU A 218 -17.95 -12.18 -3.84
C GLU A 218 -17.05 -12.03 -2.61
N THR A 219 -15.87 -12.66 -2.61
CA THR A 219 -14.93 -12.59 -1.50
C THR A 219 -14.42 -11.16 -1.33
N TRP A 220 -14.15 -10.46 -2.44
CA TRP A 220 -13.83 -9.02 -2.42
C TRP A 220 -14.92 -8.22 -1.73
N SER A 221 -16.18 -8.44 -2.11
CA SER A 221 -17.32 -7.67 -1.60
C SER A 221 -17.45 -7.83 -0.09
N LEU A 222 -17.34 -9.05 0.41
CA LEU A 222 -17.38 -9.37 1.84
C LEU A 222 -16.23 -8.71 2.62
N ILE A 223 -15.00 -8.80 2.11
CA ILE A 223 -13.81 -8.19 2.73
C ILE A 223 -13.88 -6.67 2.70
N TYR A 224 -14.33 -6.09 1.58
CA TYR A 224 -14.50 -4.64 1.44
C TYR A 224 -15.52 -4.09 2.43
N ASP A 225 -16.68 -4.74 2.56
CA ASP A 225 -17.73 -4.32 3.50
C ASP A 225 -17.24 -4.40 4.94
N ARG A 226 -16.50 -5.46 5.30
CA ARG A 226 -15.87 -5.56 6.62
C ARG A 226 -14.83 -4.47 6.85
N TYR A 227 -14.01 -4.16 5.85
CA TYR A 227 -13.03 -3.08 5.91
C TYR A 227 -13.69 -1.71 6.13
N GLN A 228 -14.80 -1.42 5.43
CA GLN A 228 -15.57 -0.19 5.66
C GLN A 228 -16.15 -0.13 7.08
N ALA A 229 -16.70 -1.23 7.59
CA ALA A 229 -17.23 -1.28 8.96
C ALA A 229 -16.16 -0.96 10.01
N ILE A 230 -14.92 -1.47 9.85
CA ILE A 230 -13.80 -1.15 10.75
C ILE A 230 -13.41 0.32 10.68
N LYS A 231 -13.40 0.92 9.48
CA LYS A 231 -13.12 2.35 9.32
C LYS A 231 -14.14 3.21 10.04
N SER A 232 -15.43 2.86 9.97
CA SER A 232 -16.50 3.61 10.64
C SER A 232 -16.47 3.52 12.16
N ILE A 233 -15.98 2.42 12.74
CA ILE A 233 -15.86 2.26 14.20
C ILE A 233 -14.70 3.09 14.78
N ASN A 234 -13.65 3.32 13.98
CA ASN A 234 -12.44 4.03 14.38
C ASN A 234 -12.37 5.49 13.88
N ALA A 235 -13.42 5.97 13.21
CA ALA A 235 -13.57 7.35 12.74
C ALA A 235 -14.34 8.17 13.78
#